data_AF-A0A1M4XA38-F1
#
_entry.id   AF-A0A1M4XA38-F1
#
_cell.length_a   1.000
_cell.length_b   1.000
_cell.length_c   1.000
_cell.angle_alpha   90.00
_cell.angle_beta   90.00
_cell.angle_gamma   90.00
#
_symmetry.space_group_name_H-M   'P 1'
#
loop_
_entity.id
_entity.type
_entity.pdbx_description
1 polymer ?
#
loop_
_entity_poly.entity_id
_entity_poly.type
_entity_poly.pdbx_seq_one_letter_code
_entity_poly.pdbx_strand_id
1 'polypeptide(L)'
;MKNKAILLVILISLFTLKSGFLMSYYLAFTNNFIENFCANKDQPELECDGKCFLSKMLDKSPTDDHTSSFKLFVENELIYVLSLNSLFGFAPVEPNSSKFAYINFYNGRSLDSLIKPPELL
;
A
#
# COMPACT_ATOMS: atom_id res chain seq x y z
N MET A 1 -10.90 -10.38 -17.87
CA MET A 1 -9.50 -10.72 -17.52
C MET A 1 -8.51 -9.58 -17.82
N LYS A 2 -8.63 -8.88 -18.96
CA LYS A 2 -7.73 -7.77 -19.35
C LYS A 2 -7.67 -6.61 -18.34
N ASN A 3 -8.81 -6.18 -17.80
CA ASN A 3 -8.87 -5.06 -16.83
C ASN A 3 -8.20 -5.37 -15.49
N LYS A 4 -8.23 -6.63 -15.03
CA LYS A 4 -7.56 -7.04 -13.78
C LYS A 4 -6.03 -7.07 -13.94
N ALA A 5 -5.54 -7.45 -15.13
CA ALA A 5 -4.12 -7.41 -15.44
C ALA A 5 -3.60 -5.96 -15.52
N ILE A 6 -4.36 -5.05 -16.13
CA ILE A 6 -4.02 -3.62 -16.17
C ILE A 6 -3.95 -3.04 -14.75
N LEU A 7 -4.90 -3.39 -13.88
CA LEU A 7 -4.92 -2.91 -12.50
C LEU A 7 -3.72 -3.42 -11.68
N LEU A 8 -3.30 -4.67 -11.89
CA LEU A 8 -2.09 -5.21 -11.26
C LEU A 8 -0.82 -4.50 -11.76
N VAL A 9 -0.71 -4.21 -13.07
CA VAL A 9 0.42 -3.47 -13.64
C VAL A 9 0.51 -2.06 -13.05
N ILE A 10 -0.62 -1.37 -12.91
CA ILE A 10 -0.67 -0.05 -12.29
C ILE A 10 -0.21 -0.09 -10.83
N LEU A 11 -0.70 -1.06 -10.04
CA LEU A 11 -0.29 -1.22 -8.63
C LEU A 11 1.21 -1.48 -8.48
N ILE A 12 1.78 -2.33 -9.32
CA ILE A 12 3.23 -2.62 -9.32
C ILE A 12 4.02 -1.37 -9.72
N SER A 13 3.55 -0.63 -10.73
CA SER A 13 4.17 0.62 -11.17
C SER A 13 4.15 1.70 -10.08
N LEU A 14 3.06 1.82 -9.31
CA LEU A 14 2.97 2.79 -8.22
C LEU A 14 3.98 2.50 -7.10
N PHE A 15 4.24 1.21 -6.82
CA PHE A 15 5.23 0.81 -5.83
C PHE A 15 6.67 1.14 -6.25
N THR A 16 7.01 0.99 -7.52
CA THR A 16 8.36 1.30 -8.03
C THR A 16 8.59 2.81 -8.20
N LEU A 17 7.53 3.57 -8.53
CA LEU A 17 7.60 5.03 -8.71
C LEU A 17 8.09 5.76 -7.46
N LYS A 18 7.74 5.30 -6.25
CA LYS A 18 8.17 5.95 -5.00
C LYS A 18 9.70 5.97 -4.84
N SER A 19 10.35 4.83 -5.06
CA SER A 19 11.80 4.71 -4.97
C SER A 19 12.50 5.42 -6.14
N GLY A 20 11.96 5.27 -7.36
CA GLY A 20 12.49 5.93 -8.55
C GLY A 20 12.43 7.46 -8.46
N PHE A 21 11.35 8.00 -7.89
CA PHE A 21 11.18 9.44 -7.71
C PHE A 21 12.21 10.04 -6.73
N LEU A 22 12.43 9.39 -5.58
CA LEU A 22 13.45 9.83 -4.62
C LEU A 22 14.85 9.86 -5.26
N MET A 23 15.20 8.82 -6.00
CA MET A 23 16.49 8.74 -6.68
C MET A 23 16.62 9.78 -7.79
N SER A 24 15.55 9.99 -8.57
CA SER A 24 15.50 11.02 -9.61
C SER A 24 15.65 12.42 -9.01
N TYR A 25 15.03 12.70 -7.87
CA TYR A 25 15.13 13.99 -7.20
C TYR A 25 16.55 14.24 -6.67
N TYR A 26 17.19 13.23 -6.06
CA TYR A 26 18.59 13.30 -5.62
C TYR A 26 19.56 13.60 -6.79
N LEU A 27 19.35 12.97 -7.94
CA LEU A 27 20.18 13.16 -9.12
C LEU A 27 19.94 14.50 -9.81
N ALA A 28 18.68 14.95 -9.89
CA ALA A 28 18.33 16.21 -10.54
C ALA A 28 18.72 17.44 -9.69
N PHE A 29 18.68 17.31 -8.36
CA PHE A 29 18.84 18.43 -7.43
C PHE A 29 19.85 18.16 -6.31
N THR A 30 21.02 17.60 -6.66
CA THR A 30 22.03 17.18 -5.65
C THR A 30 22.42 18.29 -4.68
N ASN A 31 22.65 19.51 -5.15
CA ASN A 31 23.04 20.64 -4.29
C ASN A 31 21.95 21.00 -3.27
N ASN A 32 20.71 21.12 -3.73
CA ASN A 32 19.56 21.42 -2.86
C ASN A 32 19.26 20.25 -1.92
N PHE A 33 19.48 19.01 -2.37
CA PHE A 33 19.34 17.83 -1.55
C PHE A 33 20.37 17.80 -0.41
N ILE A 34 21.65 18.07 -0.71
CA ILE A 34 22.71 18.17 0.30
C ILE A 34 22.39 19.30 1.29
N GLU A 35 21.98 20.45 0.80
CA GLU A 35 21.63 21.59 1.64
C GLU A 35 20.45 21.30 2.59
N ASN A 36 19.48 20.47 2.21
CA ASN A 36 18.33 20.18 3.07
C ASN A 36 18.51 18.94 3.94
N PHE A 37 19.30 17.96 3.51
CA PHE A 37 19.33 16.62 4.12
C PHE A 37 20.71 16.17 4.64
N CYS A 38 21.80 16.88 4.35
CA CYS A 38 23.11 16.57 4.90
C CYS A 38 23.23 17.10 6.33
N ALA A 39 23.59 16.22 7.28
CA ALA A 39 23.84 16.60 8.67
C ALA A 39 25.23 17.23 8.87
N ASN A 40 26.22 16.80 8.09
CA ASN A 40 27.63 17.15 8.24
C ASN A 40 28.09 18.07 7.10
N LYS A 41 27.41 19.21 6.91
CA LYS A 41 27.76 20.16 5.83
C LYS A 41 29.13 20.80 6.01
N ASP A 42 29.53 21.00 7.26
CA ASP A 42 30.79 21.66 7.63
C ASP A 42 32.00 20.70 7.65
N GLN A 43 31.78 19.40 7.41
CA GLN A 43 32.79 18.35 7.45
C GLN A 43 32.78 17.54 6.14
N PRO A 44 33.27 18.12 5.02
CA PRO A 44 33.29 17.45 3.73
C PRO A 44 34.14 16.18 3.71
N GLU A 45 35.11 16.03 4.64
CA GLU A 45 35.93 14.83 4.80
C GLU A 45 35.14 13.56 5.18
N LEU A 46 33.90 13.71 5.67
CA LEU A 46 33.02 12.58 6.01
C LEU A 46 32.19 12.07 4.84
N GLU A 47 32.33 12.67 3.64
CA GLU A 47 31.71 12.22 2.39
C GLU A 47 30.18 11.98 2.47
N CYS A 48 29.47 12.76 3.31
CA CYS A 48 28.04 12.55 3.52
C CYS A 48 27.25 12.72 2.21
N ASP A 49 27.46 13.82 1.47
CA ASP A 49 26.83 14.13 0.18
C ASP A 49 25.31 13.85 0.11
N GLY A 50 24.59 13.90 1.23
CA GLY A 50 23.18 13.48 1.33
C GLY A 50 22.95 11.95 1.27
N LYS A 51 23.98 11.13 1.05
CA LYS A 51 23.95 9.66 0.99
C LYS A 51 23.45 9.03 2.29
N CYS A 52 23.79 9.60 3.44
CA CYS A 52 23.33 9.08 4.75
C CYS A 52 21.80 9.16 4.87
N PHE A 53 21.21 10.28 4.46
CA PHE A 53 19.75 10.44 4.46
C PHE A 53 19.10 9.56 3.38
N LEU A 54 19.72 9.48 2.20
CA LEU A 54 19.26 8.63 1.09
C LEU A 54 19.21 7.15 1.49
N SER A 55 20.27 6.61 2.11
CA SER A 55 20.32 5.21 2.60
C SER A 55 19.21 4.98 3.61
N LYS A 56 19.07 5.86 4.61
CA LYS A 56 18.01 5.75 5.63
C LYS A 56 16.60 5.74 5.03
N MET A 57 16.40 6.46 3.93
CA MET A 57 15.12 6.53 3.23
C MET A 57 14.85 5.27 2.40
N LEU A 58 15.89 4.64 1.85
CA LEU A 58 15.81 3.39 1.09
C LEU A 58 15.68 2.16 2.00
N ASP A 59 16.32 2.18 3.18
CA ASP A 59 16.36 1.07 4.13
C ASP A 59 15.11 1.00 5.04
N LYS A 60 14.37 2.11 5.19
CA LYS A 60 13.17 2.14 6.04
C LYS A 60 12.00 1.36 5.42
N SER A 61 11.67 0.25 6.06
CA SER A 61 10.35 -0.37 6.00
C SER A 61 9.28 0.56 6.63
N PRO A 62 7.98 0.41 6.30
CA PRO A 62 6.91 1.35 6.69
C PRO A 62 6.63 1.51 8.19
N THR A 63 7.50 1.01 9.09
CA THR A 63 7.25 0.93 10.54
C THR A 63 7.92 2.01 11.38
N ASP A 64 8.81 2.85 10.82
CA ASP A 64 9.54 3.86 11.61
C ASP A 64 9.08 5.31 11.34
N ASP A 65 8.25 5.83 12.24
CA ASP A 65 7.60 7.15 12.21
C ASP A 65 8.55 8.37 12.24
N HIS A 66 9.85 8.19 12.41
CA HIS A 66 10.81 9.29 12.59
C HIS A 66 11.35 9.95 11.30
N THR A 67 10.63 9.89 10.18
CA THR A 67 11.01 10.58 8.92
C THR A 67 9.85 11.45 8.43
N SER A 68 9.51 12.46 9.24
CA SER A 68 8.44 13.44 8.96
C SER A 68 8.74 14.35 7.77
N SER A 69 10.01 14.56 7.43
CA SER A 69 10.42 15.53 6.39
C SER A 69 10.07 15.08 4.97
N PHE A 70 10.24 13.81 4.63
CA PHE A 70 9.85 13.28 3.32
C PHE A 70 8.38 12.87 3.26
N LYS A 71 7.77 12.56 4.41
CA LYS A 71 6.33 12.36 4.53
C LYS A 71 5.57 13.60 4.03
N LEU A 72 6.08 14.80 4.35
CA LEU A 72 5.52 16.08 3.89
C LEU A 72 5.62 16.29 2.35
N PHE A 73 6.75 15.93 1.73
CA PHE A 73 6.96 16.09 0.29
C PHE A 73 6.16 15.07 -0.53
N VAL A 74 6.03 13.85 -0.02
CA VAL A 74 5.24 12.77 -0.65
C VAL A 74 3.75 12.91 -0.39
N GLU A 75 3.31 13.36 0.80
CA GLU A 75 1.89 13.59 1.09
C GLU A 75 1.32 14.71 0.21
N ASN A 76 2.00 15.84 0.07
CA ASN A 76 1.46 16.97 -0.70
C ASN A 76 1.32 16.68 -2.21
N GLU A 77 2.20 15.88 -2.81
CA GLU A 77 2.12 15.49 -4.23
C GLU A 77 1.22 14.26 -4.45
N LEU A 78 1.15 13.29 -3.52
CA LEU A 78 0.24 12.14 -3.63
C LEU A 78 -1.23 12.50 -3.40
N ILE A 79 -1.52 13.52 -2.57
CA ILE A 79 -2.88 14.05 -2.41
C ILE A 79 -3.44 14.52 -3.77
N TYR A 80 -2.59 15.08 -4.64
CA TYR A 80 -2.98 15.47 -5.99
C TYR A 80 -3.36 14.27 -6.87
N VAL A 81 -2.65 13.14 -6.75
CA VAL A 81 -2.96 11.90 -7.49
C VAL A 81 -4.23 11.21 -6.95
N LEU A 82 -4.46 11.23 -5.64
CA LEU A 82 -5.71 10.73 -5.03
C LEU A 82 -6.92 11.58 -5.45
N SER A 83 -6.75 12.90 -5.63
CA SER A 83 -7.79 13.78 -6.17
C SER A 83 -8.24 13.36 -7.58
N LEU A 84 -7.33 12.84 -8.42
CA LEU A 84 -7.67 12.33 -9.76
C LEU A 84 -8.50 11.04 -9.72
N ASN A 85 -8.41 10.22 -8.67
CA ASN A 85 -9.27 9.04 -8.53
C ASN A 85 -10.75 9.41 -8.31
N SER A 86 -11.04 10.61 -7.80
CA SER A 86 -12.43 11.09 -7.71
C SER A 86 -13.05 11.39 -9.09
N LEU A 87 -12.22 11.65 -10.12
CA LEU A 87 -12.68 11.89 -11.50
C LEU A 87 -12.98 10.58 -12.24
N PHE A 88 -12.34 9.47 -11.86
CA PHE A 88 -12.65 8.14 -12.37
C PHE A 88 -13.66 7.46 -11.44
N GLY A 89 -14.92 7.88 -11.55
CA GLY A 89 -16.03 7.25 -10.83
C GLY A 89 -16.11 5.76 -11.17
N PHE A 90 -15.80 4.91 -10.20
CA PHE A 90 -16.19 3.50 -10.27
C PHE A 90 -17.72 3.46 -10.18
N ALA A 91 -18.39 3.25 -11.31
CA ALA A 91 -19.81 2.94 -11.28
C ALA A 91 -20.00 1.65 -10.45
N PRO A 92 -20.83 1.67 -9.40
CA PRO A 92 -21.12 0.45 -8.66
C PRO A 92 -21.71 -0.57 -9.64
N VAL A 93 -21.04 -1.71 -9.74
CA VAL A 93 -21.58 -2.84 -10.51
C VAL A 93 -22.85 -3.27 -9.80
N GLU A 94 -24.01 -3.06 -10.42
CA GLU A 94 -25.26 -3.62 -9.92
C GLU A 94 -25.06 -5.13 -9.75
N PRO A 95 -25.27 -5.67 -8.54
CA PRO A 95 -25.17 -7.10 -8.34
C PRO A 95 -26.21 -7.73 -9.26
N ASN A 96 -25.76 -8.52 -10.24
CA ASN A 96 -26.64 -9.35 -11.03
C ASN A 96 -27.31 -10.32 -10.06
N SER A 97 -28.53 -9.99 -9.61
CA SER A 97 -29.27 -10.83 -8.69
C SER A 97 -29.77 -12.03 -9.49
N SER A 98 -28.90 -13.01 -9.71
CA SER A 98 -29.34 -14.36 -9.97
C SER A 98 -30.25 -14.75 -8.80
N LYS A 99 -31.57 -14.78 -9.07
CA LYS A 99 -32.60 -15.18 -8.10
C LYS A 99 -32.40 -16.67 -7.81
N PHE A 100 -31.47 -16.99 -6.92
CA PHE A 100 -31.36 -18.35 -6.43
C PHE A 100 -32.42 -18.54 -5.35
N ALA A 101 -33.38 -19.42 -5.62
CA ALA A 101 -34.32 -19.88 -4.61
C ALA A 101 -33.67 -21.02 -3.84
N TYR A 102 -33.37 -20.79 -2.56
CA TYR A 102 -32.99 -21.86 -1.64
C TYR A 102 -34.24 -22.67 -1.32
N ILE A 103 -34.29 -23.92 -1.78
CA ILE A 103 -35.38 -24.85 -1.50
C ILE A 103 -34.89 -25.83 -0.43
N ASN A 104 -35.42 -25.71 0.78
CA ASN A 104 -35.12 -26.63 1.87
C ASN A 104 -36.20 -27.72 1.94
N PHE A 105 -35.83 -28.95 1.61
CA PHE A 105 -36.70 -30.13 1.73
C PHE A 105 -36.53 -30.87 3.06
N TYR A 106 -35.93 -30.22 4.07
CA TYR A 106 -35.74 -30.82 5.38
C TYR A 106 -37.08 -31.10 6.04
N ASN A 107 -37.48 -32.37 5.97
CA ASN A 107 -38.52 -32.93 6.79
C ASN A 107 -37.85 -33.46 8.05
N GLY A 108 -37.74 -32.60 9.06
CA GLY A 108 -37.21 -32.98 10.37
C GLY A 108 -38.04 -34.08 10.99
N ARG A 109 -37.52 -35.30 11.02
CA ARG A 109 -38.05 -36.34 11.89
C ARG A 109 -37.36 -36.18 13.24
N SER A 110 -38.16 -35.95 14.28
CA SER A 110 -37.68 -36.03 15.65
C SER A 110 -37.17 -37.44 15.86
N LEU A 111 -35.87 -37.58 16.13
CA LEU A 111 -35.31 -38.84 16.61
C LEU A 111 -35.75 -38.98 18.06
N ASP A 112 -36.69 -39.90 18.33
CA ASP A 112 -37.16 -40.20 19.68
C ASP A 112 -36.07 -40.77 20.60
N SER A 113 -34.93 -41.19 20.03
CA SER A 113 -33.75 -41.57 20.81
C SER A 113 -32.64 -40.53 20.70
N LEU A 114 -32.44 -39.82 21.81
CA LEU A 114 -31.20 -39.10 22.08
C LEU A 114 -30.08 -40.14 22.18
N ILE A 115 -29.26 -40.25 21.14
CA ILE A 115 -28.04 -41.06 21.16
C ILE A 115 -27.14 -40.45 22.23
N LYS A 116 -26.95 -41.16 23.35
CA LYS A 116 -26.00 -40.73 24.38
C LYS A 116 -24.59 -41.01 23.88
N PRO A 117 -23.65 -40.07 24.04
CA PRO A 117 -22.25 -40.33 23.70
C PRO A 117 -21.70 -41.46 24.59
N PRO A 118 -20.76 -42.27 24.08
CA PRO A 118 -20.17 -43.37 24.85
C PRO A 118 -19.38 -42.84 26.06
N GLU A 119 -19.42 -43.58 27.16
CA GLU A 119 -18.63 -43.28 28.35
C GLU A 119 -17.14 -43.47 28.05
N LEU A 120 -16.34 -42.49 28.46
CA LEU A 120 -14.88 -42.52 28.31
C LEU A 120 -14.30 -43.49 29.34
N LEU A 121 -13.63 -44.54 28.84
CA LEU A 121 -12.81 -45.46 29.63
C LEU A 121 -11.37 -44.93 29.70
#